data_AF-A0A257RHH4-F1
#
_entry.id   AF-A0A257RHH4-F1
#
_cell.length_a   1.000
_cell.length_b   1.000
_cell.length_c   1.000
_cell.angle_alpha   90.00
_cell.angle_beta   90.00
_cell.angle_gamma   90.00
#
_symmetry.space_group_name_H-M   'P 1'
#
loop_
_entity.id
_entity.type
_entity.pdbx_description
1 polymer ?
#
loop_
_entity_poly.entity_id
_entity_poly.type
_entity_poly.pdbx_seq_one_letter_code
_entity_poly.pdbx_strand_id
1 'polypeptide(L)'
;MRRMVAAVTVAVVLATSAPTSAAGFSGIVGILGPGMLAAAYALFRAFSDRADRRIFVAWLMLAASILLAVGLTQRMLIFQQIPAGFAAALVPIGLTQITLTNLANPVRAASLRIGLFAVLVFGPYMPAVIKAELHPKKPHQALCSTGGISKLLAPAAGKIVLSNVNYVPQLLYRTQIIAVGSLFQHGISAYLRDRTAWRSPVGATPPPAFQWTGAQFVLFCNTTELNYLGKATRANALWPRLAQNHPPIWLRQIGGTTGQGFRLYRVILPSK
;
A
#
# COMPACT_ATOMS: atom_id res chain seq x y z
N MET A 1 16.12 6.48 32.50
CA MET A 1 16.31 6.83 31.07
C MET A 1 17.40 6.02 30.37
N ARG A 2 18.66 5.91 30.86
CA ARG A 2 19.73 5.13 30.18
C ARG A 2 19.39 3.65 29.88
N ARG A 3 18.65 2.97 30.77
CA ARG A 3 18.21 1.57 30.54
C ARG A 3 17.09 1.40 29.50
N MET A 4 16.34 2.47 29.23
CA MET A 4 15.22 2.45 28.28
C MET A 4 15.74 2.53 26.83
N VAL A 5 16.86 3.22 26.63
CA VAL A 5 17.52 3.33 25.32
C VAL A 5 18.01 1.96 24.83
N ALA A 6 18.64 1.16 25.71
CA ALA A 6 19.20 -0.13 25.33
C ALA A 6 18.15 -1.17 24.87
N ALA A 7 16.97 -1.20 25.51
CA ALA A 7 15.90 -2.14 25.15
C ALA A 7 15.27 -1.81 23.79
N VAL A 8 15.16 -0.51 23.46
CA VAL A 8 14.68 -0.05 22.15
C VAL A 8 15.70 -0.40 21.05
N THR A 9 17.01 -0.28 21.34
CA THR A 9 18.06 -0.62 20.37
C THR A 9 18.02 -2.09 19.96
N VAL A 10 17.80 -3.02 20.89
CA VAL A 10 17.76 -4.47 20.58
C VAL A 10 16.54 -4.84 19.72
N ALA A 11 15.38 -4.25 20.00
CA ALA A 11 14.18 -4.46 19.19
C ALA A 11 14.34 -3.92 17.76
N VAL A 12 14.98 -2.76 17.59
CA VAL A 12 15.28 -2.16 16.28
C VAL A 12 16.26 -3.01 15.47
N VAL A 13 17.29 -3.58 16.11
CA VAL A 13 18.29 -4.43 15.43
C VAL A 13 17.69 -5.75 14.93
N LEU A 14 16.73 -6.33 15.64
CA LEU A 14 16.02 -7.54 15.20
C LEU A 14 15.06 -7.28 14.04
N ALA A 15 14.53 -6.05 13.90
CA ALA A 15 13.67 -5.68 12.77
C ALA A 15 14.43 -5.45 11.45
N THR A 16 15.74 -5.22 11.50
CA THR A 16 16.56 -4.85 10.33
C THR A 16 17.14 -6.03 9.52
N SER A 17 16.95 -7.28 9.92
CA SER A 17 17.59 -8.45 9.27
C SER A 17 16.76 -9.14 8.17
N ALA A 18 15.59 -8.60 7.77
CA ALA A 18 14.76 -9.21 6.74
C ALA A 18 14.96 -8.60 5.34
N PRO A 19 14.88 -9.41 4.27
CA PRO A 19 15.13 -8.97 2.90
C PRO A 19 14.11 -7.93 2.45
N THR A 20 14.65 -6.77 2.09
CA THR A 20 13.98 -5.58 1.57
C THR A 20 13.37 -5.87 0.20
N SER A 21 12.07 -6.20 0.17
CA SER A 21 11.27 -6.14 -1.04
C SER A 21 10.36 -4.90 -1.01
N ALA A 22 10.72 -3.91 -1.83
CA ALA A 22 9.92 -2.78 -2.33
C ALA A 22 9.30 -1.75 -1.36
N ALA A 23 9.16 -1.99 -0.06
CA ALA A 23 8.70 -0.98 0.89
C ALA A 23 9.90 -0.11 1.34
N GLY A 24 9.94 1.17 0.95
CA GLY A 24 10.93 2.11 1.47
C GLY A 24 10.85 2.21 3.01
N PHE A 25 11.94 2.64 3.67
CA PHE A 25 12.04 2.78 5.13
C PHE A 25 10.80 3.43 5.78
N SER A 26 10.21 4.43 5.13
CA SER A 26 8.97 5.09 5.59
C SER A 26 7.76 4.17 5.68
N GLY A 27 7.62 3.19 4.77
CA GLY A 27 6.54 2.21 4.80
C GLY A 27 6.72 1.19 5.92
N ILE A 28 7.96 0.77 6.18
CA ILE A 28 8.28 -0.15 7.28
C ILE A 28 7.97 0.50 8.63
N VAL A 29 8.39 1.76 8.82
CA VAL A 29 8.12 2.51 10.05
C VAL A 29 6.61 2.75 10.24
N GLY A 30 5.88 3.09 9.17
CA GLY A 30 4.44 3.29 9.24
C GLY A 30 3.66 2.03 9.62
N ILE A 31 4.07 0.87 9.11
CA ILE A 31 3.37 -0.41 9.33
C ILE A 31 3.76 -1.04 10.68
N LEU A 32 5.07 -1.08 11.02
CA LEU A 32 5.55 -1.79 12.20
C LEU A 32 5.67 -0.88 13.43
N GLY A 33 5.80 0.44 13.23
CA GLY A 33 6.06 1.42 14.29
C GLY A 33 5.09 1.34 15.48
N PRO A 34 3.76 1.33 15.27
CA PRO A 34 2.80 1.22 16.37
C PRO A 34 3.03 -0.03 17.23
N GLY A 35 3.29 -1.18 16.61
CA GLY A 35 3.58 -2.43 17.31
C GLY A 35 4.88 -2.40 18.10
N MET A 36 5.93 -1.79 17.53
CA MET A 36 7.22 -1.64 18.21
C MET A 36 7.10 -0.74 19.45
N LEU A 37 6.32 0.34 19.36
CA LEU A 37 6.03 1.22 20.51
C LEU A 37 5.22 0.49 21.59
N ALA A 38 4.21 -0.27 21.19
CA ALA A 38 3.40 -1.10 22.08
C ALA A 38 4.25 -2.13 22.83
N ALA A 39 5.15 -2.84 22.12
CA ALA A 39 6.06 -3.81 22.71
C ALA A 39 7.06 -3.15 23.68
N ALA A 40 7.62 -2.00 23.30
CA ALA A 40 8.54 -1.25 24.17
C ALA A 40 7.85 -0.78 25.47
N TYR A 41 6.59 -0.32 25.38
CA TYR A 41 5.80 0.05 26.55
C TYR A 41 5.49 -1.16 27.44
N ALA A 42 5.08 -2.29 26.86
CA ALA A 42 4.81 -3.52 27.61
C ALA A 42 6.06 -4.04 28.33
N LEU A 43 7.23 -4.01 27.67
CA LEU A 43 8.51 -4.37 28.29
C LEU A 43 8.87 -3.41 29.43
N PHE A 44 8.71 -2.10 29.23
CA PHE A 44 8.94 -1.11 30.27
C PHE A 44 8.06 -1.36 31.50
N ARG A 45 6.78 -1.70 31.30
CA ARG A 45 5.86 -2.07 32.38
C ARG A 45 6.30 -3.34 33.09
N ALA A 46 6.67 -4.39 32.35
CA ALA A 46 7.22 -5.61 32.96
C ALA A 46 8.38 -5.27 33.92
N PHE A 47 9.39 -4.53 33.44
CA PHE A 47 10.54 -4.20 34.29
C PHE A 47 10.21 -3.27 35.47
N SER A 48 9.22 -2.40 35.33
CA SER A 48 8.78 -1.51 36.42
C SER A 48 8.03 -2.27 37.51
N ASP A 49 7.22 -3.25 37.13
CA ASP A 49 6.37 -4.03 38.04
C ASP A 49 7.01 -5.35 38.50
N ARG A 50 8.34 -5.49 38.33
CA ARG A 50 9.09 -6.73 38.62
C ARG A 50 8.98 -7.25 40.06
N ALA A 51 8.52 -6.42 40.98
CA ALA A 51 8.28 -6.81 42.37
C ALA A 51 7.09 -7.79 42.50
N ASP A 52 6.07 -7.65 41.64
CA ASP A 52 4.95 -8.59 41.57
C ASP A 52 5.17 -9.55 40.39
N ARG A 53 5.50 -10.80 40.73
CA ARG A 53 5.77 -11.85 39.73
C ARG A 53 4.60 -12.07 38.77
N ARG A 54 3.35 -11.97 39.23
CA ARG A 54 2.17 -12.21 38.38
C ARG A 54 2.00 -11.11 37.34
N ILE A 55 2.10 -9.86 37.78
CA ILE A 55 2.02 -8.69 36.89
C ILE A 55 3.19 -8.67 35.91
N PHE A 56 4.41 -8.98 36.39
CA PHE A 56 5.59 -9.12 35.55
C PHE A 56 5.40 -10.14 34.41
N VAL A 57 4.93 -11.35 34.73
CA VAL A 57 4.69 -12.41 33.74
C VAL A 57 3.60 -12.00 32.74
N ALA A 58 2.52 -11.35 33.20
CA ALA A 58 1.45 -10.88 32.32
C ALA A 58 1.96 -9.86 31.29
N TRP A 59 2.78 -8.90 31.71
CA TRP A 59 3.38 -7.92 30.78
C TRP A 59 4.37 -8.55 29.81
N LEU A 60 5.17 -9.54 30.24
CA LEU A 60 6.06 -10.28 29.35
C LEU A 60 5.29 -11.07 28.29
N MET A 61 4.21 -11.76 28.69
CA MET A 61 3.32 -12.49 27.76
C MET A 61 2.71 -11.54 26.71
N LEU A 62 2.26 -10.36 27.15
CA LEU A 62 1.74 -9.34 26.24
C LEU A 62 2.83 -8.82 25.29
N ALA A 63 4.02 -8.50 25.79
CA ALA A 63 5.14 -8.06 24.96
C ALA A 63 5.53 -9.11 23.91
N ALA A 64 5.59 -10.39 24.30
CA ALA A 64 5.87 -11.49 23.39
C ALA A 64 4.78 -11.63 22.30
N SER A 65 3.50 -11.48 22.67
CA SER A 65 2.37 -11.52 21.74
C SER A 65 2.43 -10.38 20.71
N ILE A 66 2.77 -9.17 21.16
CA ILE A 66 2.93 -8.01 20.27
C ILE A 66 4.12 -8.21 19.33
N LEU A 67 5.26 -8.68 19.83
CA LEU A 67 6.43 -8.96 18.99
C LEU A 67 6.14 -10.05 17.96
N LEU A 68 5.39 -11.08 18.32
CA LEU A 68 4.92 -12.10 17.39
C LEU A 68 4.01 -11.48 16.31
N ALA A 69 3.06 -10.63 16.69
CA ALA A 69 2.18 -9.94 15.74
C ALA A 69 2.96 -9.01 14.78
N VAL A 70 3.98 -8.30 15.27
CA VAL A 70 4.89 -7.48 14.45
C VAL A 70 5.66 -8.37 13.47
N GLY A 71 6.24 -9.49 13.94
CA GLY A 71 6.96 -10.43 13.08
C GLY A 71 6.07 -11.07 12.01
N LEU A 72 4.82 -11.40 12.36
CA LEU A 72 3.83 -11.89 11.38
C LEU A 72 3.46 -10.80 10.37
N THR A 73 3.28 -9.56 10.81
CA THR A 73 2.98 -8.41 9.93
C THR A 73 4.12 -8.14 8.94
N GLN A 74 5.36 -8.30 9.38
CA GLN A 74 6.54 -8.16 8.52
C GLN A 74 6.53 -9.18 7.37
N ARG A 75 6.03 -10.41 7.61
CA ARG A 75 5.94 -11.45 6.58
C ARG A 75 4.65 -11.41 5.77
N MET A 76 3.55 -10.97 6.37
CA MET A 76 2.21 -11.02 5.79
C MET A 76 1.46 -9.70 6.03
N LEU A 77 1.23 -8.95 4.95
CA LEU A 77 0.54 -7.65 5.00
C LEU A 77 -0.88 -7.71 5.57
N ILE A 78 -1.52 -8.88 5.57
CA ILE A 78 -2.87 -9.06 6.12
C ILE A 78 -2.96 -8.76 7.63
N PHE A 79 -1.84 -8.84 8.36
CA PHE A 79 -1.82 -8.61 9.81
C PHE A 79 -1.52 -7.17 10.22
N GLN A 80 -1.40 -6.23 9.28
CA GLN A 80 -1.05 -4.82 9.56
C GLN A 80 -1.93 -4.12 10.61
N GLN A 81 -3.16 -4.59 10.80
CA GLN A 81 -4.09 -4.01 11.77
C GLN A 81 -3.85 -4.51 13.20
N ILE A 82 -3.24 -5.68 13.40
CA ILE A 82 -3.07 -6.29 14.72
C ILE A 82 -2.11 -5.48 15.60
N PRO A 83 -0.88 -5.12 15.15
CA PRO A 83 0.02 -4.32 15.97
C PRO A 83 -0.53 -2.93 16.30
N ALA A 84 -1.28 -2.31 15.38
CA ALA A 84 -1.97 -1.06 15.62
C ALA A 84 -3.07 -1.21 16.69
N GLY A 85 -3.82 -2.32 16.67
CA GLY A 85 -4.81 -2.66 17.69
C GLY A 85 -4.21 -2.78 19.09
N PHE A 86 -3.07 -3.45 19.23
CA PHE A 86 -2.35 -3.50 20.50
C PHE A 86 -1.89 -2.14 20.99
N ALA A 87 -1.34 -1.31 20.09
CA ALA A 87 -0.96 0.06 20.43
C ALA A 87 -2.17 0.86 20.93
N ALA A 88 -3.30 0.80 20.21
CA ALA A 88 -4.56 1.45 20.57
C ALA A 88 -5.08 0.99 21.94
N ALA A 89 -5.01 -0.31 22.25
CA ALA A 89 -5.44 -0.86 23.53
C ALA A 89 -4.55 -0.43 24.71
N LEU A 90 -3.26 -0.17 24.48
CA LEU A 90 -2.31 0.26 25.50
C LEU A 90 -2.37 1.77 25.79
N VAL A 91 -2.90 2.59 24.87
CA VAL A 91 -2.98 4.05 25.04
C VAL A 91 -3.73 4.46 26.31
N PRO A 92 -4.96 3.95 26.59
CA PRO A 92 -5.71 4.33 27.79
C PRO A 92 -4.96 3.99 29.08
N ILE A 93 -4.24 2.86 29.10
CA ILE A 93 -3.42 2.43 30.24
C ILE A 93 -2.27 3.43 30.45
N GLY A 94 -1.56 3.78 29.39
CA GLY A 94 -0.49 4.78 29.43
C GLY A 94 -0.97 6.16 29.89
N LEU A 95 -2.10 6.64 29.38
CA LEU A 95 -2.70 7.91 29.78
C LEU A 95 -3.12 7.92 31.25
N THR A 96 -3.71 6.82 31.74
CA THR A 96 -4.08 6.67 33.14
C THR A 96 -2.83 6.71 34.03
N GLN A 97 -1.77 6.01 33.64
CA GLN A 97 -0.52 6.03 34.38
C GLN A 97 0.13 7.43 34.43
N ILE A 98 0.16 8.16 33.31
CA ILE A 98 0.66 9.55 33.26
C ILE A 98 -0.13 10.44 34.23
N THR A 99 -1.45 10.24 34.27
CA THR A 99 -2.35 10.97 35.17
C THR A 99 -2.00 10.72 36.62
N LEU A 100 -1.96 9.45 37.03
CA LEU A 100 -1.71 9.07 38.42
C LEU A 100 -0.33 9.50 38.90
N THR A 101 0.70 9.40 38.04
CA THR A 101 2.08 9.76 38.39
C THR A 101 2.33 11.27 38.45
N ASN A 102 1.49 12.09 37.82
CA ASN A 102 1.65 13.55 37.75
C ASN A 102 0.45 14.29 38.37
N LEU A 103 -0.26 13.67 39.33
CA LEU A 103 -1.40 14.29 40.02
C LEU A 103 -1.04 15.65 40.63
N ALA A 104 0.17 15.80 41.18
CA ALA A 104 0.66 17.03 41.78
C ALA A 104 0.97 18.15 40.76
N ASN A 105 1.06 17.84 39.45
CA ASN A 105 1.37 18.82 38.41
C ASN A 105 0.49 18.59 37.16
N PRO A 106 -0.72 19.20 37.13
CA PRO A 106 -1.70 18.93 36.09
C PRO A 106 -1.25 19.40 34.69
N VAL A 107 -0.47 20.49 34.63
CA VAL A 107 0.07 21.00 33.36
C VAL A 107 1.03 19.98 32.75
N ARG A 108 1.94 19.41 33.57
CA ARG A 108 2.85 18.36 33.11
C ARG A 108 2.09 17.10 32.67
N ALA A 109 1.06 16.70 33.40
CA ALA A 109 0.21 15.57 33.03
C ALA A 109 -0.45 15.80 31.66
N ALA A 110 -1.04 16.98 31.44
CA ALA A 110 -1.67 17.34 30.17
C ALA A 110 -0.68 17.31 29.00
N SER A 111 0.49 17.92 29.16
CA SER A 111 1.54 17.92 28.14
C SER A 111 2.02 16.51 27.77
N LEU A 112 2.19 15.63 28.76
CA LEU A 112 2.59 14.24 28.53
C LEU A 112 1.50 13.43 27.82
N ARG A 113 0.21 13.65 28.14
CA ARG A 113 -0.91 13.02 27.44
C ARG A 113 -0.97 13.45 25.96
N ILE A 114 -0.87 14.75 25.70
CA ILE A 114 -0.83 15.31 24.34
C ILE A 114 0.37 14.75 23.58
N GLY A 115 1.54 14.70 24.21
CA GLY A 115 2.75 14.13 23.63
C GLY A 115 2.59 12.66 23.26
N LEU A 116 1.99 11.84 24.14
CA LEU A 116 1.73 10.43 23.84
C LEU A 116 0.78 10.26 22.65
N PHE A 117 -0.31 11.02 22.62
CA PHE A 117 -1.23 11.04 21.47
C PHE A 117 -0.52 11.47 20.18
N ALA A 118 0.27 12.54 20.25
CA ALA A 118 0.98 13.06 19.09
C ALA A 118 1.98 12.04 18.52
N VAL A 119 2.72 11.33 19.37
CA VAL A 119 3.65 10.28 18.94
C VAL A 119 2.92 9.14 18.25
N LEU A 120 1.78 8.71 18.76
CA LEU A 120 1.02 7.60 18.17
C LEU A 120 0.29 7.99 16.88
N VAL A 121 -0.27 9.19 16.83
CA VAL A 121 -1.03 9.68 15.67
C VAL A 121 -0.10 10.17 14.58
N PHE A 122 0.90 11.01 14.89
CA PHE A 122 1.77 11.62 13.87
C PHE A 122 3.03 10.81 13.62
N GLY A 123 3.56 10.09 14.61
CA GLY A 123 4.81 9.34 14.49
C GLY A 123 4.88 8.42 13.27
N PRO A 124 3.86 7.59 12.98
CA PRO A 124 3.84 6.73 11.80
C PRO A 124 3.89 7.50 10.47
N TYR A 125 3.42 8.75 10.43
CA TYR A 125 3.35 9.58 9.23
C TYR A 125 4.55 10.50 9.05
N MET A 126 5.28 10.83 10.12
CA MET A 126 6.43 11.74 10.07
C MET A 126 7.48 11.38 9.00
N PRO A 127 7.86 10.10 8.79
CA PRO A 127 8.80 9.77 7.71
C PRO A 127 8.29 10.14 6.31
N ALA A 128 6.98 10.03 6.06
CA ALA A 128 6.38 10.39 4.79
C ALA A 128 6.33 11.92 4.61
N VAL A 129 6.00 12.67 5.68
CA VAL A 129 6.01 14.13 5.68
C VAL A 129 7.41 14.67 5.41
N ILE A 130 8.42 14.17 6.12
CA ILE A 130 9.82 14.56 5.93
C ILE A 130 10.27 14.25 4.50
N LYS A 131 9.91 13.08 3.96
CA LYS A 131 10.25 12.71 2.58
C LYS A 131 9.58 13.63 1.55
N ALA A 132 8.32 14.03 1.79
CA ALA A 132 7.57 14.92 0.91
C ALA A 132 8.15 16.33 0.87
N GLU A 133 8.67 16.84 2.00
CA GLU A 133 9.39 18.12 2.05
C GLU A 133 10.75 18.06 1.35
N LEU A 134 11.47 16.94 1.49
CA LEU A 134 12.81 16.78 0.91
C LEU A 134 12.83 16.54 -0.61
N HIS A 135 11.71 16.15 -1.21
CA HIS A 135 11.64 15.90 -2.65
C HIS A 135 10.69 16.92 -3.30
N PRO A 136 11.18 17.82 -4.17
CA PRO A 136 10.33 18.78 -4.84
C PRO A 136 9.21 18.05 -5.61
N LYS A 137 7.99 18.60 -5.51
CA LYS A 137 6.81 18.15 -6.26
C LYS A 137 7.23 17.89 -7.71
N LYS A 138 7.25 16.61 -8.12
CA LYS A 138 7.30 16.31 -9.55
C LYS A 138 6.09 17.02 -10.19
N PRO A 139 6.26 17.68 -11.34
CA PRO A 139 5.17 18.36 -12.02
C PRO A 139 3.99 17.39 -12.11
N HIS A 140 2.79 17.87 -11.76
CA HIS A 140 1.56 17.10 -11.69
C HIS A 140 1.45 16.19 -12.92
N GLN A 141 1.85 14.93 -12.75
CA GLN A 141 1.63 13.92 -13.76
C GLN A 141 0.13 13.74 -13.83
N ALA A 142 -0.38 13.59 -15.04
CA ALA A 142 -1.77 13.29 -15.33
C ALA A 142 -2.38 12.34 -14.30
N LEU A 143 -3.14 12.89 -13.36
CA LEU A 143 -3.83 12.07 -12.38
C LEU A 143 -4.95 11.39 -13.14
N CYS A 144 -4.79 10.09 -13.35
CA CYS A 144 -5.82 9.18 -13.84
C CYS A 144 -6.98 9.16 -12.84
N SER A 145 -7.78 10.23 -12.85
CA SER A 145 -8.91 10.37 -11.96
C SER A 145 -9.97 9.38 -12.37
N THR A 146 -10.44 8.60 -11.41
CA THR A 146 -11.58 7.70 -11.60
C THR A 146 -12.92 8.43 -11.44
N GLY A 147 -12.90 9.75 -11.22
CA GLY A 147 -14.08 10.60 -11.34
C GLY A 147 -14.60 10.60 -12.78
N GLY A 148 -15.84 10.14 -13.00
CA GLY A 148 -16.46 10.06 -14.33
C GLY A 148 -16.11 8.81 -15.15
N ILE A 149 -15.33 7.87 -14.61
CA ILE A 149 -14.90 6.66 -15.34
C ILE A 149 -16.06 5.74 -15.73
N SER A 150 -17.17 5.80 -15.00
CA SER A 150 -18.38 5.01 -15.28
C SER A 150 -19.00 5.37 -16.63
N LYS A 151 -19.06 6.66 -16.98
CA LYS A 151 -19.55 7.11 -18.29
C LYS A 151 -18.61 6.66 -19.42
N LEU A 152 -17.29 6.76 -19.19
CA LEU A 152 -16.30 6.31 -20.16
C LEU A 152 -16.41 4.81 -20.45
N LEU A 153 -16.61 4.00 -19.40
CA LEU A 153 -16.67 2.54 -19.49
C LEU A 153 -18.06 1.96 -19.78
N ALA A 154 -19.10 2.78 -19.88
CA ALA A 154 -20.45 2.32 -20.20
C ALA A 154 -20.51 1.44 -21.47
N PRO A 155 -19.77 1.74 -22.57
CA PRO A 155 -19.73 0.87 -23.75
C PRO A 155 -19.06 -0.50 -23.53
N ALA A 156 -18.31 -0.67 -22.44
CA ALA A 156 -17.58 -1.88 -22.08
C ALA A 156 -18.25 -2.67 -20.94
N ALA A 157 -19.47 -2.29 -20.53
CA ALA A 157 -20.23 -3.01 -19.50
C ALA A 157 -20.44 -4.49 -19.91
N GLY A 158 -20.16 -5.41 -18.99
CA GLY A 158 -20.19 -6.86 -19.19
C GLY A 158 -19.08 -7.41 -20.09
N LYS A 159 -18.10 -6.60 -20.48
CA LYS A 159 -17.01 -7.00 -21.40
C LYS A 159 -15.68 -7.09 -20.68
N ILE A 160 -14.77 -7.89 -21.25
CA ILE A 160 -13.42 -8.05 -20.71
C ILE A 160 -12.57 -6.85 -21.11
N VAL A 161 -12.00 -6.17 -20.12
CA VAL A 161 -11.20 -4.96 -20.28
C VAL A 161 -9.79 -5.21 -19.74
N LEU A 162 -8.79 -5.01 -20.60
CA LEU A 162 -7.39 -4.93 -20.20
C LEU A 162 -7.15 -3.57 -19.52
N SER A 163 -6.76 -3.57 -18.26
CA SER A 163 -6.57 -2.36 -17.46
C SER A 163 -5.42 -2.55 -16.49
N ASN A 164 -4.81 -1.46 -16.01
CA ASN A 164 -3.84 -1.56 -14.93
C ASN A 164 -4.49 -2.16 -13.67
N VAL A 165 -3.87 -3.24 -13.15
CA VAL A 165 -4.38 -4.02 -12.01
C VAL A 165 -4.59 -3.21 -10.74
N ASN A 166 -3.88 -2.09 -10.57
CA ASN A 166 -4.03 -1.21 -9.42
C ASN A 166 -5.39 -0.48 -9.41
N TYR A 167 -6.03 -0.30 -10.57
CA TYR A 167 -7.35 0.35 -10.66
C TYR A 167 -8.51 -0.62 -10.56
N VAL A 168 -8.26 -1.92 -10.77
CA VAL A 168 -9.30 -2.96 -10.83
C VAL A 168 -10.24 -2.96 -9.62
N PRO A 169 -9.78 -2.85 -8.36
CA PRO A 169 -10.70 -2.79 -7.22
C PRO A 169 -11.72 -1.64 -7.34
N GLN A 170 -11.26 -0.46 -7.76
CA GLN A 170 -12.10 0.71 -7.90
C GLN A 170 -12.98 0.64 -9.16
N LEU A 171 -12.48 0.04 -10.25
CA LEU A 171 -13.25 -0.19 -11.47
C LEU A 171 -14.39 -1.16 -11.24
N LEU A 172 -14.15 -2.28 -10.56
CA LEU A 172 -15.17 -3.28 -10.24
C LEU A 172 -16.26 -2.71 -9.33
N TYR A 173 -15.90 -1.81 -8.41
CA TYR A 173 -16.88 -1.18 -7.52
C TYR A 173 -17.78 -0.16 -8.25
N ARG A 174 -17.26 0.50 -9.29
CA ARG A 174 -17.93 1.64 -9.95
C ARG A 174 -18.52 1.34 -11.32
N THR A 175 -18.19 0.19 -11.90
CA THR A 175 -18.53 -0.16 -13.28
C THR A 175 -18.86 -1.64 -13.40
N GLN A 176 -19.49 -2.04 -14.49
CA GLN A 176 -19.87 -3.43 -14.75
C GLN A 176 -18.87 -4.15 -15.67
N ILE A 177 -17.61 -3.72 -15.71
CA ILE A 177 -16.59 -4.37 -16.56
C ILE A 177 -16.09 -5.67 -15.93
N ILE A 178 -15.50 -6.54 -16.76
CA ILE A 178 -14.75 -7.71 -16.31
C ILE A 178 -13.26 -7.40 -16.52
N ALA A 179 -12.49 -7.21 -15.46
CA ALA A 179 -11.05 -6.96 -15.59
C ALA A 179 -10.28 -8.26 -15.88
N VAL A 180 -9.23 -8.18 -16.71
CA VAL A 180 -8.40 -9.36 -17.07
C VAL A 180 -7.68 -9.97 -15.87
N GLY A 181 -7.16 -9.14 -14.97
CA GLY A 181 -6.36 -9.59 -13.83
C GLY A 181 -6.58 -8.71 -12.61
N SER A 182 -6.38 -9.28 -11.43
CA SER A 182 -6.44 -8.56 -10.16
C SER A 182 -5.36 -9.10 -9.21
N LEU A 183 -4.89 -8.24 -8.31
CA LEU A 183 -3.95 -8.61 -7.25
C LEU A 183 -4.65 -9.30 -6.05
N PHE A 184 -5.97 -9.53 -6.11
CA PHE A 184 -6.70 -10.24 -5.06
C PHE A 184 -6.48 -11.77 -5.07
N GLN A 185 -6.76 -12.39 -3.93
CA GLN A 185 -6.17 -13.62 -3.35
C GLN A 185 -6.15 -14.91 -4.20
N HIS A 186 -6.69 -14.94 -5.42
CA HIS A 186 -6.66 -16.10 -6.31
C HIS A 186 -6.41 -15.73 -7.79
N GLY A 187 -5.99 -14.49 -8.05
CA GLY A 187 -5.87 -13.91 -9.39
C GLY A 187 -4.48 -14.00 -10.04
N ILE A 188 -3.50 -14.69 -9.43
CA ILE A 188 -2.08 -14.62 -9.86
C ILE A 188 -1.90 -14.99 -11.34
N SER A 189 -2.52 -16.09 -11.80
CA SER A 189 -2.43 -16.48 -13.22
C SER A 189 -3.02 -15.41 -14.14
N ALA A 190 -4.11 -14.77 -13.74
CA ALA A 190 -4.79 -13.74 -14.49
C ALA A 190 -3.97 -12.43 -14.52
N TYR A 191 -3.36 -12.08 -13.39
CA TYR A 191 -2.37 -11.01 -13.26
C TYR A 191 -1.15 -11.25 -14.17
N LEU A 192 -0.60 -12.46 -14.21
CA LEU A 192 0.54 -12.78 -15.08
C LEU A 192 0.17 -12.69 -16.57
N ARG A 193 -1.07 -13.07 -16.95
CA ARG A 193 -1.58 -12.89 -18.31
C ARG A 193 -1.74 -11.41 -18.67
N ASP A 194 -2.37 -10.61 -17.81
CA ASP A 194 -2.50 -9.15 -17.98
C ASP A 194 -1.11 -8.51 -18.15
N ARG A 195 -0.19 -8.80 -17.22
CA ARG A 195 1.19 -8.31 -17.28
C ARG A 195 1.90 -8.72 -18.56
N THR A 196 1.70 -9.95 -19.04
CA THR A 196 2.32 -10.42 -20.28
C THR A 196 1.75 -9.67 -21.48
N ALA A 197 0.43 -9.50 -21.56
CA ALA A 197 -0.23 -8.76 -22.64
C ALA A 197 0.27 -7.31 -22.75
N TRP A 198 0.43 -6.60 -21.64
CA TRP A 198 0.99 -5.24 -21.62
C TRP A 198 2.43 -5.15 -22.15
N ARG A 199 3.21 -6.23 -21.98
CA ARG A 199 4.63 -6.30 -22.33
C ARG A 199 4.90 -6.91 -23.70
N SER A 200 3.90 -7.51 -24.33
CA SER A 200 4.06 -8.15 -25.62
C SER A 200 4.27 -7.12 -26.74
N PRO A 201 5.21 -7.39 -27.66
CA PRO A 201 5.35 -6.60 -28.87
C PRO A 201 4.04 -6.50 -29.64
N VAL A 202 3.72 -5.30 -30.13
CA VAL A 202 2.53 -5.06 -30.96
C VAL A 202 2.91 -4.97 -32.43
N GLY A 203 2.11 -5.63 -33.27
CA GLY A 203 2.21 -5.59 -34.73
C GLY A 203 0.88 -5.23 -35.38
N ALA A 204 0.70 -5.65 -36.64
CA ALA A 204 -0.54 -5.44 -37.40
C ALA A 204 -1.75 -6.19 -36.80
N THR A 205 -1.51 -7.29 -36.07
CA THR A 205 -2.54 -8.07 -35.39
C THR A 205 -2.31 -8.12 -33.88
N PRO A 206 -3.35 -8.40 -33.06
CA PRO A 206 -3.18 -8.58 -31.62
C PRO A 206 -2.23 -9.77 -31.33
N PRO A 207 -1.21 -9.61 -30.47
CA PRO A 207 -0.29 -10.71 -30.18
C PRO A 207 -1.00 -11.82 -29.39
N PRO A 208 -0.53 -13.08 -29.45
CA PRO A 208 -1.16 -14.22 -28.76
C PRO A 208 -1.38 -13.97 -27.26
N ALA A 209 -0.41 -13.34 -26.59
CA ALA A 209 -0.53 -12.97 -25.18
C ALA A 209 -1.69 -12.00 -24.90
N PHE A 210 -1.98 -11.08 -25.81
CA PHE A 210 -3.16 -10.22 -25.72
C PHE A 210 -4.43 -11.03 -25.99
N GLN A 211 -4.44 -11.86 -27.03
CA GLN A 211 -5.60 -12.69 -27.38
C GLN A 211 -6.02 -13.62 -26.24
N TRP A 212 -5.06 -14.22 -25.52
CA TRP A 212 -5.30 -15.07 -24.35
C TRP A 212 -5.97 -14.36 -23.17
N THR A 213 -5.94 -13.03 -23.14
CA THR A 213 -6.69 -12.27 -22.11
C THR A 213 -8.19 -12.24 -22.41
N GLY A 214 -8.60 -12.48 -23.65
CA GLY A 214 -9.99 -12.29 -24.09
C GLY A 214 -10.46 -10.84 -24.08
N ALA A 215 -9.56 -9.87 -23.86
CA ALA A 215 -9.91 -8.47 -23.77
C ALA A 215 -10.51 -7.95 -25.08
N GLN A 216 -11.70 -7.34 -24.96
CA GLN A 216 -12.39 -6.66 -26.07
C GLN A 216 -12.13 -5.14 -26.04
N PHE A 217 -11.69 -4.64 -24.88
CA PHE A 217 -11.34 -3.25 -24.66
C PHE A 217 -10.02 -3.13 -23.93
N VAL A 218 -9.35 -2.00 -24.13
CA VAL A 218 -8.16 -1.60 -23.38
C VAL A 218 -8.44 -0.25 -22.73
N LEU A 219 -8.36 -0.22 -21.41
CA LEU A 219 -8.40 1.01 -20.64
C LEU A 219 -6.98 1.39 -20.29
N PHE A 220 -6.49 2.45 -20.93
CA PHE A 220 -5.14 2.94 -20.75
C PHE A 220 -5.13 4.26 -19.98
N CYS A 221 -4.16 4.41 -19.09
CA CYS A 221 -3.82 5.72 -18.54
C CYS A 221 -2.31 5.85 -18.39
N ASN A 222 -1.77 7.01 -18.79
CA ASN A 222 -0.33 7.23 -18.83
C ASN A 222 0.21 7.60 -17.44
N THR A 223 0.39 6.60 -16.58
CA THR A 223 1.05 6.79 -15.29
C THR A 223 2.53 6.46 -15.37
N THR A 224 3.37 7.25 -14.68
CA THR A 224 4.79 6.90 -14.53
C THR A 224 5.02 5.75 -13.54
N GLU A 225 4.01 5.40 -12.72
CA GLU A 225 4.06 4.27 -11.80
C GLU A 225 3.83 2.94 -12.52
N LEU A 226 4.89 2.44 -13.17
CA LEU A 226 4.92 1.13 -13.82
C LEU A 226 5.25 -0.02 -12.86
N ASN A 227 5.14 0.19 -11.54
CA ASN A 227 5.61 -0.76 -10.53
C ASN A 227 5.02 -2.16 -10.71
N TYR A 228 3.79 -2.27 -11.23
CA TYR A 228 3.15 -3.57 -11.51
C TYR A 228 3.67 -4.28 -12.77
N LEU A 229 4.23 -3.54 -13.74
CA LEU A 229 4.87 -4.16 -14.92
C LEU A 229 6.25 -4.71 -14.59
N GLY A 230 6.92 -4.20 -13.55
CA GLY A 230 8.27 -4.60 -13.12
C GLY A 230 9.38 -3.98 -13.98
N LYS A 231 10.34 -4.79 -14.46
CA LYS A 231 11.49 -4.34 -15.30
C LYS A 231 11.03 -3.53 -16.53
N ALA A 232 11.94 -2.73 -17.10
CA ALA A 232 11.72 -2.00 -18.35
C ALA A 232 11.04 -2.87 -19.43
N THR A 233 10.05 -2.30 -20.10
CA THR A 233 9.35 -2.91 -21.25
C THR A 233 10.04 -2.54 -22.55
N ARG A 234 10.02 -3.44 -23.55
CA ARG A 234 10.53 -3.11 -24.89
C ARG A 234 9.74 -1.93 -25.46
N ALA A 235 10.39 -1.04 -26.22
CA ALA A 235 9.75 0.15 -26.79
C ALA A 235 8.55 -0.17 -27.71
N ASN A 236 8.54 -1.36 -28.31
CA ASN A 236 7.46 -1.84 -29.17
C ASN A 236 6.36 -2.62 -28.41
N ALA A 237 6.36 -2.63 -27.08
CA ALA A 237 5.29 -3.26 -26.32
C ALA A 237 4.00 -2.39 -26.32
N LEU A 238 2.88 -3.00 -25.94
CA LEU A 238 1.57 -2.31 -25.92
C LEU A 238 1.59 -1.05 -25.04
N TRP A 239 2.16 -1.14 -23.83
CA TRP A 239 2.18 0.00 -22.91
C TRP A 239 2.96 1.21 -23.46
N PRO A 240 4.25 1.11 -23.84
CA PRO A 240 5.00 2.26 -24.35
C PRO A 240 4.39 2.86 -25.62
N ARG A 241 3.82 2.03 -26.51
CA ARG A 241 3.10 2.47 -27.70
C ARG A 241 1.90 3.36 -27.36
N LEU A 242 1.05 2.92 -26.43
CA LEU A 242 -0.08 3.74 -25.97
C LEU A 242 0.37 4.98 -25.20
N ALA A 243 1.45 4.89 -24.41
CA ALA A 243 2.02 6.05 -23.71
C ALA A 243 2.50 7.13 -24.69
N GLN A 244 3.05 6.74 -25.84
CA GLN A 244 3.47 7.63 -26.93
C GLN A 244 2.33 8.04 -27.87
N ASN A 245 1.08 7.72 -27.53
CA ASN A 245 -0.09 7.96 -28.38
C ASN A 245 -0.02 7.30 -29.77
N HIS A 246 0.65 6.15 -29.87
CA HIS A 246 0.75 5.33 -31.07
C HIS A 246 0.01 4.00 -30.90
N PRO A 247 -1.34 4.00 -30.86
CA PRO A 247 -2.10 2.76 -30.74
C PRO A 247 -1.84 1.84 -31.94
N PRO A 248 -1.75 0.52 -31.73
CA PRO A 248 -1.75 -0.47 -32.81
C PRO A 248 -3.01 -0.34 -33.68
N ILE A 249 -2.92 -0.73 -34.96
CA ILE A 249 -4.03 -0.60 -35.92
C ILE A 249 -5.29 -1.39 -35.53
N TRP A 250 -5.14 -2.42 -34.69
CA TRP A 250 -6.25 -3.22 -34.16
C TRP A 250 -6.89 -2.62 -32.90
N LEU A 251 -6.47 -1.43 -32.46
CA LEU A 251 -7.09 -0.66 -31.36
C LEU A 251 -7.65 0.66 -31.88
N ARG A 252 -8.97 0.85 -31.72
CA ARG A 252 -9.65 2.12 -32.02
C ARG A 252 -10.02 2.83 -30.73
N GLN A 253 -9.54 4.05 -30.52
CA GLN A 253 -9.98 4.87 -29.38
C GLN A 253 -11.47 5.21 -29.55
N ILE A 254 -12.27 5.00 -28.51
CA ILE A 254 -13.71 5.27 -28.49
C ILE A 254 -14.14 6.29 -27.43
N GLY A 255 -13.23 6.69 -26.53
CA GLY A 255 -13.49 7.74 -25.56
C GLY A 255 -12.26 8.09 -24.72
N GLY A 256 -12.36 9.21 -23.98
CA GLY A 256 -11.40 9.59 -22.95
C GLY A 256 -11.95 10.64 -21.99
N THR A 257 -11.32 10.81 -20.82
CA THR A 257 -11.80 11.73 -19.76
C THR A 257 -11.15 13.12 -19.81
N THR A 258 -9.87 13.23 -20.18
CA THR A 258 -9.12 14.49 -20.41
C THR A 258 -7.92 14.23 -21.32
N GLY A 259 -7.20 15.28 -21.77
CA GLY A 259 -6.03 15.15 -22.65
C GLY A 259 -4.87 14.29 -22.13
N GLN A 260 -4.78 14.07 -20.81
CA GLN A 260 -3.84 13.14 -20.21
C GLN A 260 -4.50 12.04 -19.34
N GLY A 261 -5.84 11.97 -19.33
CA GLY A 261 -6.61 11.06 -18.48
C GLY A 261 -6.75 9.64 -19.05
N PHE A 262 -7.79 8.93 -18.58
CA PHE A 262 -8.12 7.61 -19.09
C PHE A 262 -8.52 7.67 -20.57
N ARG A 263 -8.04 6.72 -21.36
CA ARG A 263 -8.44 6.49 -22.74
C ARG A 263 -8.97 5.08 -22.89
N LEU A 264 -10.13 4.94 -23.51
CA LEU A 264 -10.75 3.66 -23.78
C LEU A 264 -10.59 3.32 -25.25
N TYR A 265 -10.00 2.15 -25.51
CA TYR A 265 -9.84 1.58 -26.83
C TYR A 265 -10.72 0.34 -26.98
N ARG A 266 -11.33 0.19 -28.15
CA ARG A 266 -12.02 -1.02 -28.59
C ARG A 266 -11.09 -1.81 -29.51
N VAL A 267 -11.05 -3.13 -29.32
CA VAL A 267 -10.36 -4.03 -30.24
C VAL A 267 -11.17 -4.13 -31.53
N ILE A 268 -10.57 -3.76 -32.64
CA ILE A 268 -11.10 -3.92 -33.98
C ILE A 268 -10.28 -5.01 -34.67
N LEU A 269 -10.83 -6.22 -34.74
CA LEU A 269 -10.23 -7.27 -35.55
C LEU A 269 -10.43 -6.90 -37.02
N PRO A 270 -9.39 -7.00 -37.88
CA PRO A 270 -9.62 -6.93 -39.32
C PRO A 270 -10.65 -8.01 -39.68
N SER A 271 -11.72 -7.61 -40.38
CA SER A 271 -12.69 -8.54 -40.93
C SER A 271 -11.95 -9.58 -41.75
N LYS A 272 -12.16 -10.86 -41.43
CA LYS A 272 -11.70 -11.96 -42.28
C LYS A 272 -12.35 -11.86 -43.64
#